data_AF-A0A6C1SKG8-F1
#
_entry.id   AF-A0A6C1SKG8-F1
#
_cell.length_a   1.000
_cell.length_b   1.000
_cell.length_c   1.000
_cell.angle_alpha   90.00
_cell.angle_beta   90.00
_cell.angle_gamma   90.00
#
_symmetry.space_group_name_H-M   'P 1'
#
loop_
_entity.id
_entity.type
_entity.pdbx_description
1 polymer ?
#
loop_
_entity_poly.entity_id
_entity_poly.type
_entity_poly.pdbx_seq_one_letter_code
_entity_poly.pdbx_strand_id
1 'polypeptide(L)'
;MHTSSVVRLGVRWSNTLKVGIPALDADRRCLVRVISLLQGIRDADEARTMVTATLETLGLYARFHFAREERVLEAFNYPGLELHRSEHQAFAADLERLRRRFGGRADRKAAALLQSALAERLAHHVLLYDMDYRAFIDDPARAEQIARSGCAESLLSLDAPRRPCRRRPRVPQTAAVAML
;
A
#
# COMPACT_ATOMS: atom_id res chain seq x y z
N MET A 1 20.29 -2.13 -35.24
CA MET A 1 19.01 -2.26 -34.52
C MET A 1 19.28 -2.02 -33.05
N HIS A 2 19.03 -0.82 -32.54
CA HIS A 2 19.21 -0.53 -31.11
C HIS A 2 18.03 -1.14 -30.37
N THR A 3 18.21 -2.32 -29.80
CA THR A 3 17.27 -2.86 -28.81
C THR A 3 17.37 -1.95 -27.59
N SER A 4 16.41 -1.04 -27.45
CA SER A 4 16.25 -0.24 -26.24
C SER A 4 16.11 -1.23 -25.07
N SER A 5 17.20 -1.41 -24.32
CA SER A 5 17.23 -2.26 -23.14
C SER A 5 16.35 -1.59 -22.10
N VAL A 6 15.14 -2.10 -21.93
CA VAL A 6 14.26 -1.66 -20.84
C VAL A 6 14.91 -2.14 -19.55
N VAL A 7 15.46 -1.22 -18.76
CA VAL A 7 15.97 -1.52 -17.42
C VAL A 7 14.82 -2.11 -16.61
N ARG A 8 14.98 -3.35 -16.16
CA ARG A 8 13.98 -4.05 -15.33
C ARG A 8 14.26 -3.69 -13.88
N LEU A 9 13.41 -2.87 -13.28
CA LEU A 9 13.47 -2.58 -11.85
C LEU A 9 12.65 -3.61 -11.09
N GLY A 10 13.33 -4.44 -10.28
CA GLY A 10 12.71 -5.37 -9.35
C GLY A 10 12.44 -4.72 -8.00
N VAL A 11 11.38 -5.14 -7.30
CA VAL A 11 11.28 -4.95 -5.84
C VAL A 11 11.61 -6.27 -5.15
N ARG A 12 12.46 -6.22 -4.13
CA ARG A 12 12.76 -7.33 -3.23
C ARG A 12 12.47 -6.89 -1.81
N TRP A 13 11.94 -7.81 -1.01
CA TRP A 13 11.74 -7.53 0.41
C TRP A 13 13.09 -7.26 1.08
N SER A 14 13.14 -6.20 1.89
CA SER A 14 14.29 -5.89 2.73
C SER A 14 13.84 -5.15 3.98
N ASN A 15 14.75 -4.96 4.94
CA ASN A 15 14.45 -4.21 6.17
C ASN A 15 14.11 -2.73 5.92
N THR A 16 14.42 -2.17 4.74
CA THR A 16 14.05 -0.78 4.40
C THR A 16 12.55 -0.60 4.20
N LEU A 17 11.80 -1.68 3.96
CA LEU A 17 10.35 -1.64 3.78
C LEU A 17 9.57 -1.91 5.08
N LYS A 18 10.28 -2.05 6.22
CA LYS A 18 9.70 -2.40 7.51
C LYS A 18 9.29 -1.17 8.30
N VAL A 19 8.02 -1.14 8.72
CA VAL A 19 7.51 -0.16 9.69
C VAL A 19 7.55 -0.69 11.12
N GLY A 20 7.77 -2.00 11.30
CA GLY A 20 7.92 -2.60 12.62
C GLY A 20 6.60 -3.10 13.22
N ILE A 21 5.52 -3.11 12.44
CA ILE A 21 4.23 -3.72 12.80
C ILE A 21 4.12 -5.05 12.04
N PRO A 22 4.28 -6.22 12.70
CA PRO A 22 4.38 -7.51 12.05
C PRO A 22 3.31 -7.83 11.00
N ALA A 23 2.05 -7.46 11.24
CA ALA A 23 0.96 -7.66 10.29
C ALA A 23 1.12 -6.80 9.02
N LEU A 24 1.46 -5.51 9.16
CA LEU A 24 1.69 -4.62 8.01
C LEU A 24 2.92 -5.05 7.22
N ASP A 25 4.00 -5.42 7.91
CA ASP A 25 5.21 -5.95 7.28
C ASP A 25 4.92 -7.27 6.54
N ALA A 26 4.01 -8.11 7.05
CA ALA A 26 3.60 -9.36 6.40
C ALA A 26 2.77 -9.10 5.12
N ASP A 27 1.85 -8.14 5.17
CA ASP A 27 1.08 -7.71 4.01
C ASP A 27 2.02 -7.19 2.90
N ARG A 28 2.97 -6.32 3.23
CA ARG A 28 3.96 -5.80 2.26
C ARG A 28 4.84 -6.89 1.67
N ARG A 29 5.28 -7.87 2.47
CA ARG A 29 5.96 -9.08 1.94
C ARG A 29 5.09 -9.79 0.90
N CYS A 30 3.78 -9.86 1.13
CA CYS A 30 2.85 -10.45 0.18
C CYS A 30 2.76 -9.61 -1.11
N LEU A 31 2.59 -8.30 -1.01
CA LEU A 31 2.55 -7.40 -2.17
C LEU A 31 3.81 -7.50 -3.03
N VAL A 32 4.99 -7.52 -2.40
CA VAL A 32 6.28 -7.73 -3.09
C VAL A 32 6.31 -9.07 -3.82
N ARG A 33 5.84 -10.15 -3.19
CA ARG A 33 5.78 -11.48 -3.82
C ARG A 33 4.83 -11.49 -5.03
N VAL A 34 3.65 -10.89 -4.89
CA VAL A 34 2.66 -10.79 -5.98
C VAL A 34 3.24 -10.03 -7.17
N ILE A 35 3.90 -8.88 -6.95
CA ILE A 35 4.57 -8.12 -8.02
C ILE A 35 5.69 -8.94 -8.68
N SER A 36 6.40 -9.74 -7.89
CA SER A 36 7.49 -10.59 -8.38
C SER A 36 7.02 -11.72 -9.30
N LEU A 37 5.72 -12.06 -9.31
CA LEU A 37 5.16 -13.06 -10.25
C LEU A 37 5.28 -12.65 -11.73
N LEU A 38 5.46 -11.36 -12.00
CA LEU A 38 5.70 -10.85 -13.36
C LEU A 38 7.16 -10.99 -13.80
N GLN A 39 8.04 -11.48 -12.92
CA GLN A 39 9.42 -11.79 -13.28
C GLN A 39 9.49 -13.11 -14.04
N GLY A 40 10.39 -13.20 -15.02
CA GLY A 40 10.67 -14.47 -15.71
C GLY A 40 9.60 -14.95 -16.71
N ILE A 41 8.59 -14.13 -17.02
CA ILE A 41 7.58 -14.42 -18.06
C ILE A 41 8.27 -14.78 -19.39
N ARG A 42 7.98 -15.98 -19.90
CA ARG A 42 8.69 -16.61 -21.03
C ARG A 42 8.12 -16.17 -22.37
N ASP A 43 6.80 -16.21 -22.49
CA ASP A 43 6.06 -15.98 -23.73
C ASP A 43 4.82 -15.09 -23.52
N ALA A 44 4.11 -14.83 -24.62
CA ALA A 44 2.95 -13.94 -24.62
C ALA A 44 1.71 -14.55 -23.96
N ASP A 45 1.57 -15.86 -23.93
CA ASP A 45 0.40 -16.54 -23.37
C ASP A 45 0.48 -16.55 -21.86
N GLU A 46 1.68 -16.84 -21.34
CA GLU A 46 2.01 -16.65 -19.93
C GLU A 46 1.86 -15.17 -19.52
N ALA A 47 2.30 -14.22 -20.35
CA ALA A 47 2.14 -12.79 -20.06
C ALA A 47 0.68 -12.38 -19.87
N ARG A 48 -0.23 -12.79 -20.77
CA ARG A 48 -1.67 -12.44 -20.68
C ARG A 48 -2.30 -12.97 -19.40
N THR A 49 -2.00 -14.22 -19.06
CA THR A 49 -2.55 -14.88 -17.87
C THR A 49 -1.99 -14.26 -16.59
N MET A 50 -0.65 -14.17 -16.49
CA MET A 50 0.03 -13.72 -15.27
C MET A 50 -0.21 -12.23 -14.99
N VAL A 51 -0.26 -11.37 -16.00
CA VAL A 51 -0.58 -9.94 -15.80
C VAL A 51 -1.99 -9.77 -15.26
N THR A 52 -2.96 -10.48 -15.82
CA THR A 52 -4.36 -10.40 -15.36
C THR A 52 -4.47 -10.87 -13.91
N ALA A 53 -3.97 -12.07 -13.60
CA ALA A 53 -4.00 -12.63 -12.25
C ALA A 53 -3.24 -11.76 -11.23
N THR A 54 -2.09 -11.19 -11.62
CA THR A 54 -1.30 -10.32 -10.74
C THR A 54 -2.05 -9.03 -10.42
N LEU A 55 -2.63 -8.35 -11.41
CA LEU A 55 -3.34 -7.08 -11.19
C LEU A 55 -4.61 -7.27 -10.36
N GLU A 56 -5.33 -8.38 -10.56
CA GLU A 56 -6.50 -8.74 -9.73
C GLU A 56 -6.10 -9.03 -8.28
N THR A 57 -5.11 -9.91 -8.10
CA THR A 57 -4.61 -10.29 -6.77
C THR A 57 -4.07 -9.07 -6.03
N LEU A 58 -3.25 -8.27 -6.71
CA LEU A 58 -2.64 -7.07 -6.13
C LEU A 58 -3.71 -6.03 -5.77
N GLY A 59 -4.72 -5.83 -6.63
CA GLY A 59 -5.83 -4.92 -6.38
C GLY A 59 -6.64 -5.29 -5.14
N LEU A 60 -6.91 -6.59 -4.94
CA LEU A 60 -7.60 -7.08 -3.75
C LEU A 60 -6.74 -6.94 -2.49
N TYR A 61 -5.50 -7.44 -2.53
CA TYR A 61 -4.62 -7.46 -1.37
C TYR A 61 -4.19 -6.06 -0.94
N ALA A 62 -3.98 -5.13 -1.88
CA ALA A 62 -3.65 -3.74 -1.57
C ALA A 62 -4.78 -3.05 -0.81
N ARG A 63 -6.04 -3.20 -1.22
CA ARG A 63 -7.19 -2.62 -0.48
C ARG A 63 -7.28 -3.14 0.95
N PHE A 64 -7.03 -4.44 1.14
CA PHE A 64 -7.01 -5.04 2.47
C PHE A 64 -5.88 -4.47 3.34
N HIS A 65 -4.67 -4.37 2.77
CA HIS A 65 -3.53 -3.75 3.42
C HIS A 65 -3.82 -2.30 3.82
N PHE A 66 -4.32 -1.49 2.89
CA PHE A 66 -4.66 -0.08 3.11
C PHE A 66 -5.70 0.09 4.22
N ALA A 67 -6.78 -0.70 4.18
CA ALA A 67 -7.80 -0.66 5.23
C ALA A 67 -7.24 -1.08 6.61
N ARG A 68 -6.28 -2.00 6.65
CA ARG A 68 -5.60 -2.40 7.89
C ARG A 68 -4.71 -1.29 8.42
N GLU A 69 -3.87 -0.72 7.57
CA GLU A 69 -2.95 0.36 7.91
C GLU A 69 -3.71 1.60 8.39
N GLU A 70 -4.73 2.03 7.64
CA GLU A 70 -5.54 3.21 7.99
C GLU A 70 -6.23 3.05 9.35
N ARG A 71 -6.67 1.83 9.73
CA ARG A 71 -7.22 1.58 11.08
C ARG A 71 -6.18 1.78 12.17
N VAL A 72 -4.93 1.37 11.92
CA VAL A 72 -3.81 1.64 12.84
C VAL A 72 -3.59 3.15 12.91
N LEU A 73 -3.42 3.82 11.79
CA LEU A 73 -3.15 5.26 11.75
C LEU A 73 -4.26 6.08 12.42
N GLU A 74 -5.52 5.71 12.23
CA GLU A 74 -6.67 6.35 12.87
C GLU A 74 -6.65 6.15 14.40
N ALA A 75 -6.34 4.95 14.88
CA ALA A 75 -6.29 4.67 16.31
C ALA A 75 -5.15 5.38 17.05
N PHE A 76 -4.06 5.69 16.34
CA PHE A 76 -2.93 6.48 16.84
C PHE A 76 -3.07 7.99 16.53
N ASN A 77 -4.20 8.42 15.97
CA ASN A 77 -4.48 9.82 15.60
C ASN A 77 -3.37 10.44 14.74
N TYR A 78 -2.84 9.68 13.78
CA TYR A 78 -1.79 10.16 12.88
C TYR A 78 -2.28 11.38 12.09
N PRO A 79 -1.61 12.55 12.20
CA PRO A 79 -2.09 13.79 11.58
C PRO A 79 -2.10 13.75 10.04
N GLY A 80 -1.24 12.93 9.44
CA GLY A 80 -1.14 12.75 7.98
C GLY A 80 -2.15 11.76 7.38
N LEU A 81 -3.12 11.26 8.16
CA LEU A 81 -4.03 10.18 7.73
C LEU A 81 -4.79 10.48 6.43
N GLU A 82 -5.31 11.70 6.26
CA GLU A 82 -6.08 12.04 5.05
C GLU A 82 -5.21 12.09 3.79
N LEU A 83 -3.96 12.56 3.90
CA LEU A 83 -2.99 12.50 2.82
C LEU A 83 -2.65 11.04 2.49
N HIS A 84 -2.39 10.22 3.51
CA HIS A 84 -2.09 8.80 3.36
C HIS A 84 -3.22 8.03 2.65
N ARG A 85 -4.48 8.29 3.05
CA ARG A 85 -5.69 7.76 2.40
C ARG A 85 -5.76 8.17 0.92
N SER A 86 -5.39 9.40 0.58
CA SER A 86 -5.39 9.87 -0.80
C SER A 86 -4.37 9.11 -1.67
N GLU A 87 -3.19 8.81 -1.12
CA GLU A 87 -2.18 8.01 -1.81
C GLU A 87 -2.64 6.56 -2.04
N HIS A 88 -3.31 5.95 -1.06
CA HIS A 88 -3.94 4.64 -1.20
C HIS A 88 -5.02 4.63 -2.29
N GLN A 89 -5.87 5.65 -2.32
CA GLN A 89 -6.92 5.78 -3.34
C GLN A 89 -6.31 5.94 -4.73
N ALA A 90 -5.26 6.76 -4.87
CA ALA A 90 -4.53 6.91 -6.13
C ALA A 90 -3.87 5.60 -6.57
N PHE A 91 -3.22 4.87 -5.65
CA PHE A 91 -2.66 3.54 -5.92
C PHE A 91 -3.74 2.57 -6.43
N ALA A 92 -4.86 2.47 -5.72
CA ALA A 92 -5.96 1.57 -6.09
C ALA A 92 -6.56 1.93 -7.46
N ALA A 93 -6.73 3.22 -7.75
CA ALA A 93 -7.20 3.70 -9.05
C ALA A 93 -6.21 3.39 -10.18
N ASP A 94 -4.91 3.49 -9.91
CA ASP A 94 -3.85 3.11 -10.86
C ASP A 94 -3.91 1.62 -11.19
N LEU A 95 -4.00 0.75 -10.18
CA LEU A 95 -4.13 -0.70 -10.40
C LEU A 95 -5.34 -1.04 -11.27
N GLU A 96 -6.47 -0.40 -11.00
CA GLU A 96 -7.69 -0.62 -11.76
C GLU A 96 -7.59 -0.10 -13.20
N ARG A 97 -6.92 1.04 -13.42
CA ARG A 97 -6.58 1.52 -14.77
C ARG A 97 -5.66 0.55 -15.52
N LEU A 98 -4.63 0.03 -14.86
CA LEU A 98 -3.71 -0.96 -15.44
C LEU A 98 -4.44 -2.26 -15.76
N ARG A 99 -5.33 -2.73 -14.89
CA ARG A 99 -6.16 -3.93 -15.09
C ARG A 99 -7.00 -3.80 -16.36
N ARG A 100 -7.71 -2.68 -16.55
CA ARG A 100 -8.49 -2.44 -17.78
C ARG A 100 -7.63 -2.37 -19.03
N ARG A 101 -6.47 -1.73 -18.94
CA ARG A 101 -5.54 -1.55 -20.06
C ARG A 101 -4.94 -2.88 -20.53
N PHE A 102 -4.51 -3.72 -19.59
CA PHE A 102 -3.66 -4.89 -19.89
C PHE A 102 -4.36 -6.24 -19.74
N GLY A 103 -5.55 -6.29 -19.13
CA GLY A 103 -6.33 -7.52 -18.96
C GLY A 103 -6.52 -8.27 -20.28
N GLY A 104 -6.04 -9.52 -20.31
CA GLY A 104 -6.11 -10.41 -21.47
C GLY A 104 -5.34 -9.95 -22.72
N ARG A 105 -4.54 -8.88 -22.64
CA ARG A 105 -3.89 -8.24 -23.81
C ARG A 105 -2.40 -7.98 -23.65
N ALA A 106 -1.84 -8.20 -22.46
CA ALA A 106 -0.43 -7.93 -22.20
C ALA A 106 0.51 -8.89 -22.96
N ASP A 107 1.55 -8.33 -23.57
CA ASP A 107 2.69 -9.09 -24.07
C ASP A 107 3.83 -9.12 -23.03
N ARG A 108 4.93 -9.81 -23.37
CA ARG A 108 6.11 -9.92 -22.49
C ARG A 108 6.75 -8.57 -22.15
N LYS A 109 6.71 -7.60 -23.07
CA LYS A 109 7.27 -6.27 -22.84
C LYS A 109 6.40 -5.49 -21.86
N ALA A 110 5.09 -5.54 -22.01
CA ALA A 110 4.12 -4.97 -21.09
C ALA A 110 4.26 -5.57 -19.69
N ALA A 111 4.42 -6.89 -19.56
CA ALA A 111 4.64 -7.55 -18.27
C ALA A 111 5.89 -7.01 -17.55
N ALA A 112 7.02 -6.85 -18.26
CA ALA A 112 8.25 -6.32 -17.68
C ALA A 112 8.13 -4.84 -17.26
N LEU A 113 7.47 -4.02 -18.07
CA LEU A 113 7.21 -2.61 -17.75
C LEU A 113 6.26 -2.47 -16.55
N LEU A 114 5.20 -3.27 -16.50
CA LEU A 114 4.27 -3.33 -15.38
C LEU A 114 4.98 -3.74 -14.09
N GLN A 115 5.81 -4.78 -14.15
CA GLN A 115 6.58 -5.22 -12.99
C GLN A 115 7.42 -4.07 -12.42
N SER A 116 8.11 -3.32 -13.30
CA SER A 116 8.95 -2.19 -12.88
C SER A 116 8.12 -1.04 -12.30
N ALA A 117 7.02 -0.67 -12.97
CA ALA A 117 6.13 0.41 -12.50
C ALA A 117 5.45 0.08 -11.16
N LEU A 118 5.03 -1.16 -10.96
CA LEU A 118 4.41 -1.61 -9.70
C LEU A 118 5.44 -1.68 -8.56
N ALA A 119 6.66 -2.15 -8.86
CA ALA A 119 7.77 -2.17 -7.91
C ALA A 119 8.13 -0.76 -7.43
N GLU A 120 8.24 0.19 -8.37
CA GLU A 120 8.51 1.59 -8.08
C GLU A 120 7.36 2.23 -7.29
N ARG A 121 6.10 2.04 -7.70
CA ARG A 121 4.94 2.61 -6.99
C ARG A 121 4.86 2.11 -5.54
N LEU A 122 5.12 0.82 -5.30
CA LEU A 122 5.16 0.27 -3.94
C LEU A 122 6.33 0.83 -3.14
N ALA A 123 7.55 0.82 -3.67
CA ALA A 123 8.73 1.31 -2.97
C ALA A 123 8.60 2.81 -2.64
N HIS A 124 8.14 3.61 -3.60
CA HIS A 124 7.90 5.04 -3.43
C HIS A 124 6.86 5.30 -2.32
N HIS A 125 5.76 4.55 -2.32
CA HIS A 125 4.73 4.69 -1.30
C HIS A 125 5.27 4.38 0.10
N VAL A 126 5.97 3.25 0.24
CA VAL A 126 6.53 2.85 1.54
C VAL A 126 7.55 3.86 2.03
N LEU A 127 8.49 4.28 1.18
CA LEU A 127 9.62 5.11 1.59
C LEU A 127 9.21 6.56 1.88
N LEU A 128 8.21 7.12 1.20
CA LEU A 128 7.80 8.51 1.40
C LEU A 128 6.59 8.71 2.29
N TYR A 129 5.74 7.70 2.49
CA TYR A 129 4.52 7.86 3.29
C TYR A 129 4.52 6.90 4.48
N ASP A 130 4.79 5.62 4.27
CA ASP A 130 4.66 4.65 5.36
C ASP A 130 5.72 4.82 6.45
N MET A 131 6.91 5.29 6.08
CA MET A 131 7.97 5.54 7.05
C MET A 131 7.67 6.73 7.96
N ASP A 132 6.85 7.69 7.53
CA ASP A 132 6.55 8.91 8.30
C ASP A 132 5.76 8.59 9.56
N TYR A 133 4.76 7.73 9.47
CA TYR A 133 3.92 7.40 10.63
C TYR A 133 4.65 6.54 11.65
N ARG A 134 5.80 5.92 11.31
CA ARG A 134 6.53 5.03 12.21
C ARG A 134 6.89 5.74 13.53
N ALA A 135 7.25 7.02 13.48
CA ALA A 135 7.57 7.81 14.67
C ALA A 135 6.35 8.13 15.54
N PHE A 136 5.13 7.98 15.02
CA PHE A 136 3.87 8.25 15.72
C PHE A 136 3.28 7.01 16.40
N ILE A 137 3.87 5.83 16.17
CA ILE A 137 3.45 4.59 16.82
C ILE A 137 4.27 4.41 18.10
N ASP A 138 3.70 4.85 19.23
CA ASP A 138 4.32 4.74 20.56
C ASP A 138 4.13 3.37 21.23
N ASP A 139 3.14 2.59 20.77
CA ASP A 139 2.84 1.23 21.24
C ASP A 139 2.74 0.25 20.06
N PRO A 140 3.86 -0.38 19.65
CA PRO A 140 3.86 -1.35 18.57
C PRO A 140 3.00 -2.59 18.83
N ALA A 141 2.81 -2.98 20.10
CA ALA A 141 2.01 -4.15 20.45
C ALA A 141 0.51 -3.86 20.25
N ARG A 142 0.05 -2.67 20.67
CA ARG A 142 -1.30 -2.20 20.39
C ARG A 142 -1.53 -1.99 18.90
N ALA A 143 -0.55 -1.43 18.17
CA ALA A 143 -0.64 -1.29 16.71
C ALA A 143 -0.81 -2.66 16.02
N GLU A 144 -0.06 -3.67 16.46
CA GLU A 144 -0.20 -5.03 15.94
C GLU A 144 -1.58 -5.65 16.26
N GLN A 145 -2.09 -5.46 17.47
CA GLN A 145 -3.42 -5.93 17.84
C GLN A 145 -4.51 -5.30 16.96
N ILE A 146 -4.44 -3.98 16.73
CA ILE A 146 -5.38 -3.24 15.89
C ILE A 146 -5.25 -3.68 14.43
N ALA A 147 -4.04 -3.86 13.93
CA ALA A 147 -3.82 -4.37 12.59
C ALA A 147 -4.57 -5.70 12.42
N ARG A 148 -4.44 -6.63 13.37
CA ARG A 148 -5.10 -7.96 13.32
C ARG A 148 -6.62 -7.96 13.51
N SER A 149 -7.21 -6.95 14.18
CA SER A 149 -8.62 -6.99 14.57
C SER A 149 -9.65 -6.91 13.43
N GLY A 150 -9.26 -6.49 12.23
CA GLY A 150 -10.18 -6.27 11.09
C GLY A 150 -10.39 -7.46 10.15
N CYS A 151 -9.82 -8.64 10.45
CA CYS A 151 -9.93 -9.81 9.57
C CYS A 151 -11.35 -10.42 9.49
N ALA A 152 -12.27 -10.11 10.42
CA ALA A 152 -13.60 -10.73 10.47
C ALA A 152 -14.73 -9.87 9.86
N GLU A 153 -14.66 -8.54 9.93
CA GLU A 153 -15.78 -7.64 9.54
C GLU A 153 -15.64 -7.01 8.15
N SER A 154 -14.42 -6.93 7.60
CA SER A 154 -14.14 -6.14 6.39
C SER A 154 -14.63 -6.78 5.08
N LEU A 155 -15.02 -8.07 5.07
CA LEU A 155 -15.50 -8.75 3.86
C LEU A 155 -16.93 -8.40 3.47
N LEU A 156 -17.71 -7.76 4.37
CA LEU A 156 -19.14 -7.48 4.16
C LEU A 156 -19.48 -5.99 3.93
N SER A 157 -18.51 -5.06 4.05
CA SER A 157 -18.79 -3.62 4.16
C SER A 157 -17.97 -2.70 3.23
N LEU A 158 -17.38 -3.23 2.15
CA LEU A 158 -16.49 -2.45 1.27
C LEU A 158 -17.17 -1.29 0.50
N ASP A 159 -18.50 -1.17 0.56
CA ASP A 159 -19.28 -0.10 -0.08
C ASP A 159 -19.96 0.89 0.90
N ALA A 160 -19.68 0.84 2.20
CA ALA A 160 -20.30 1.77 3.15
C ALA A 160 -19.57 3.15 3.19
N PRO A 161 -20.29 4.29 3.16
CA PRO A 161 -19.68 5.60 3.29
C PRO A 161 -19.02 5.75 4.67
N ARG A 162 -17.72 6.07 4.67
CA ARG A 162 -16.93 6.22 5.90
C ARG A 162 -17.33 7.50 6.64
N ARG A 163 -17.49 7.40 7.97
CA ARG A 163 -17.90 8.52 8.82
C ARG A 163 -16.84 9.64 8.78
N PRO A 164 -17.24 10.91 8.68
CA PRO A 164 -16.30 12.03 8.71
C PRO A 164 -15.59 12.10 10.06
N CYS A 165 -14.26 12.32 10.01
CA CYS A 165 -13.41 12.49 11.17
C CYS A 165 -13.94 13.66 12.03
N ARG A 166 -14.35 13.38 13.29
CA ARG A 166 -14.76 14.42 14.22
C ARG A 166 -13.54 15.24 14.61
N ARG A 167 -13.43 16.46 14.09
CA ARG A 167 -12.43 17.45 14.55
C ARG A 167 -12.60 17.66 16.06
N ARG A 168 -11.57 17.39 16.86
CA ARG A 168 -11.54 17.81 18.27
C ARG A 168 -11.36 19.34 18.34
N PRO A 169 -11.94 20.00 19.35
CA PRO A 169 -11.66 21.42 19.60
C PRO A 169 -10.20 21.60 20.03
N ARG A 170 -9.57 22.68 19.56
CA ARG A 170 -8.20 23.07 19.95
C ARG A 170 -8.13 23.24 21.47
N VAL A 171 -7.15 22.62 22.10
CA VAL A 171 -6.80 22.86 23.50
C VAL A 171 -6.21 24.29 23.59
N PRO A 172 -6.72 25.18 24.45
CA PRO A 172 -6.11 26.48 24.63
C PRO A 172 -4.80 26.33 25.42
N GLN A 173 -3.71 26.93 24.92
CA GLN A 173 -2.49 27.10 25.70
C GLN A 173 -2.74 28.13 26.80
N THR A 174 -3.03 27.67 28.01
CA THR A 174 -2.87 28.51 29.21
C THR A 174 -1.42 28.40 29.65
N ALA A 175 -0.60 29.39 29.26
CA ALA A 175 0.66 29.65 29.94
C ALA A 175 0.35 30.44 31.22
N ALA A 176 0.38 29.74 32.35
CA ALA A 176 0.53 30.35 33.65
C ALA A 176 1.97 30.09 34.12
N VAL A 177 2.80 31.13 34.12
CA VAL A 177 3.94 31.23 35.05
C VAL A 177 3.94 32.67 35.56
N ALA A 178 3.45 32.82 36.78
CA ALA A 178 3.79 33.92 37.66
C ALA A 178 4.89 33.40 38.61
N MET A 179 5.97 34.16 38.79
CA MET A 179 6.66 34.35 40.07
C MET A 179 7.78 35.39 39.91
N LEU A 180 7.61 36.47 40.69
CA LEU A 180 8.59 37.42 41.26
C LEU A 180 9.43 38.27 40.30
#